data_AF-A0A956H450-F1
#
_entry.id   AF-A0A956H450-F1
#
_cell.length_a   1.000
_cell.length_b   1.000
_cell.length_c   1.000
_cell.angle_alpha   90.00
_cell.angle_beta   90.00
_cell.angle_gamma   90.00
#
_symmetry.space_group_name_H-M   'P 1'
#
loop_
_entity.id
_entity.type
_entity.pdbx_description
1 polymer ?
#
loop_
_entity_poly.entity_id
_entity_poly.type
_entity_poly.pdbx_seq_one_letter_code
_entity_poly.pdbx_strand_id
1 'polypeptide(L)'
;MPSLPAVSRVSTLLFVTLLAGACGNDDDPGAPQDEIGDPDVGDPDVGDPDVDPDPDPDPEALIACEEQVIIIDGLDAENASGLLAADLLDPLVGDYDGQLQWLPQDGDIKVDVKPLAAQVELSLALAYSGGELRFVESLPNEAAVAAGAEDELDCRSRMEADVLLGFRTDDGAFEEELIVSLQAEIVDGAFADAVVRHELDLEALQGNLAIDSIEPAEPAAMAVVLEALFMTDPDTQAVTSKGALGGWADYIDGEGEQATVSHGEFLIANW
;
A
#
# COMPACT_ATOMS: atom_id res chain seq x y z
N MET A 1 -20.81 -30.53 -35.95
CA MET A 1 -19.96 -30.21 -34.78
C MET A 1 -20.90 -29.71 -33.70
N PRO A 2 -21.03 -30.41 -32.56
CA PRO A 2 -22.01 -30.06 -31.54
C PRO A 2 -21.48 -28.90 -30.68
N SER A 3 -22.33 -27.88 -30.52
CA SER A 3 -22.12 -26.72 -29.65
C SER A 3 -22.30 -27.12 -28.18
N LEU A 4 -21.34 -26.75 -27.34
CA LEU A 4 -21.45 -26.84 -25.88
C LEU A 4 -22.38 -25.74 -25.34
N PRO A 5 -23.20 -26.00 -24.31
CA PRO A 5 -24.07 -24.98 -23.72
C PRO A 5 -23.31 -24.10 -22.72
N ALA A 6 -23.54 -22.78 -22.82
CA ALA A 6 -23.10 -21.79 -21.85
C ALA A 6 -23.86 -21.97 -20.53
N VAL A 7 -23.13 -22.14 -19.43
CA VAL A 7 -23.68 -22.17 -18.07
C VAL A 7 -23.61 -20.75 -17.52
N SER A 8 -24.74 -20.06 -17.51
CA SER A 8 -24.92 -18.77 -16.82
C SER A 8 -25.12 -19.05 -15.33
N ARG A 9 -24.18 -18.59 -14.49
CA ARG A 9 -24.34 -18.58 -13.03
C ARG A 9 -24.92 -17.23 -12.61
N VAL A 10 -26.17 -17.26 -12.17
CA VAL A 10 -26.85 -16.14 -11.51
C VAL A 10 -26.44 -16.18 -10.04
N SER A 11 -25.48 -15.35 -9.63
CA SER A 11 -25.19 -15.12 -8.22
C SER A 11 -26.26 -14.21 -7.64
N THR A 12 -27.06 -14.76 -6.73
CA THR A 12 -28.08 -14.04 -5.97
C THR A 12 -27.41 -13.41 -4.76
N LEU A 13 -27.25 -12.09 -4.74
CA LEU A 13 -26.87 -11.35 -3.53
C LEU A 13 -28.04 -11.41 -2.53
N LEU A 14 -27.82 -12.06 -1.39
CA LEU A 14 -28.73 -12.02 -0.25
C LEU A 14 -28.25 -10.90 0.70
N PHE A 15 -29.01 -9.80 0.74
CA PHE A 15 -28.88 -8.76 1.77
C PHE A 15 -29.31 -9.34 3.13
N VAL A 16 -28.42 -9.33 4.12
CA VAL A 16 -28.79 -9.50 5.53
C VAL A 16 -28.48 -8.19 6.25
N THR A 17 -29.53 -7.45 6.54
CA THR A 17 -29.53 -6.29 7.44
C THR A 17 -29.70 -6.81 8.87
N LEU A 18 -28.80 -6.46 9.77
CA LEU A 18 -29.00 -6.62 11.21
C LEU A 18 -28.93 -5.25 11.90
N LEU A 19 -30.10 -4.82 12.35
CA LEU A 19 -30.36 -3.68 13.23
C LEU A 19 -30.74 -4.24 14.62
N ALA A 20 -29.99 -3.83 15.65
CA ALA A 20 -30.40 -3.71 17.06
C ALA A 20 -29.17 -3.12 17.80
N GLY A 21 -29.22 -2.16 18.72
CA GLY A 21 -30.33 -1.61 19.50
C GLY A 21 -29.88 -1.44 20.96
N ALA A 22 -29.54 -0.20 21.33
CA ALA A 22 -29.62 0.49 22.63
C ALA A 22 -29.42 -0.26 23.99
N CYS A 23 -28.59 0.33 24.86
CA CYS A 23 -28.76 0.64 26.30
C CYS A 23 -27.57 1.56 26.70
N GLY A 24 -27.64 2.73 27.36
CA GLY A 24 -28.64 3.31 28.26
C GLY A 24 -28.14 3.25 29.72
N ASN A 25 -27.79 4.42 30.29
CA ASN A 25 -27.75 4.84 31.72
C ASN A 25 -26.44 5.57 32.06
N ASP A 26 -26.42 6.87 32.39
CA ASP A 26 -27.08 7.66 33.46
C ASP A 26 -26.19 7.84 34.70
N ASP A 27 -25.90 9.12 34.97
CA ASP A 27 -25.74 9.81 36.26
C ASP A 27 -24.67 9.36 37.28
N ASP A 28 -23.69 10.24 37.49
CA ASP A 28 -23.24 10.58 38.85
C ASP A 28 -22.94 12.09 39.01
N PRO A 29 -23.82 12.87 39.68
CA PRO A 29 -23.59 14.25 40.04
C PRO A 29 -23.14 14.35 41.50
N GLY A 30 -21.83 14.46 41.74
CA GLY A 30 -21.24 14.71 43.06
C GLY A 30 -20.50 16.05 43.15
N ALA A 31 -21.12 17.05 43.76
CA ALA A 31 -20.50 18.29 44.23
C ALA A 31 -20.54 18.30 45.79
N PRO A 32 -20.03 19.31 46.55
CA PRO A 32 -19.11 20.43 46.25
C PRO A 32 -18.05 20.68 47.38
N GLN A 33 -17.34 21.83 47.29
CA GLN A 33 -16.69 22.63 48.37
C GLN A 33 -15.35 22.13 48.91
N ASP A 34 -14.40 22.94 49.35
CA ASP A 34 -14.10 24.38 49.32
C ASP A 34 -12.65 24.40 49.81
N GLU A 35 -11.71 25.04 49.12
CA GLU A 35 -10.53 25.56 49.82
C GLU A 35 -10.08 26.89 49.20
N ILE A 36 -10.28 27.93 50.01
CA ILE A 36 -9.88 29.30 49.79
C ILE A 36 -8.51 29.49 50.47
N GLY A 37 -7.52 29.93 49.70
CA GLY A 37 -6.23 30.46 50.14
C GLY A 37 -5.28 30.39 48.95
N ASP A 38 -4.59 31.43 48.49
CA ASP A 38 -4.11 32.67 49.08
C ASP A 38 -3.78 33.61 47.89
N PRO A 39 -4.06 34.92 47.91
CA PRO A 39 -3.67 35.81 46.82
C PRO A 39 -2.18 36.18 46.97
N ASP A 40 -1.29 35.42 46.32
CA ASP A 40 0.11 35.85 46.23
C ASP A 40 0.29 36.88 45.10
N VAL A 41 0.93 37.96 45.49
CA VAL A 41 1.05 39.23 44.81
C VAL A 41 2.43 39.30 44.22
N GLY A 42 2.50 39.25 42.90
CA GLY A 42 3.55 39.92 42.13
C GLY A 42 4.74 39.05 41.74
N ASP A 43 4.78 38.73 40.45
CA ASP A 43 6.00 38.97 39.67
C ASP A 43 5.58 39.60 38.33
N PRO A 44 5.96 40.86 38.02
CA PRO A 44 5.84 41.38 36.68
C PRO A 44 6.89 40.67 35.82
N ASP A 45 6.46 39.56 35.23
CA ASP A 45 7.28 38.73 34.36
C ASP A 45 7.90 39.61 33.28
N VAL A 46 9.22 39.70 33.39
CA VAL A 46 10.08 40.54 32.59
C VAL A 46 10.13 39.84 31.24
N GLY A 47 9.36 40.35 30.29
CA GLY A 47 9.21 39.77 28.96
C GLY A 47 10.52 39.20 28.46
N ASP A 48 10.53 37.88 28.32
CA ASP A 48 11.59 37.12 27.69
C ASP A 48 11.63 37.56 26.21
N PRO A 49 12.66 38.29 25.76
CA PRO A 49 12.79 38.68 24.36
C PRO A 49 13.26 37.52 23.47
N ASP A 50 13.46 36.33 24.04
CA ASP A 50 13.97 35.15 23.35
C ASP A 50 12.87 34.08 23.18
N VAL A 51 11.63 34.50 22.91
CA VAL A 51 10.70 33.63 22.18
C VAL A 51 11.28 33.52 20.77
N ASP A 52 12.12 32.50 20.58
CA ASP A 52 12.51 32.02 19.26
C ASP A 52 11.22 31.97 18.42
N PRO A 53 11.21 32.60 17.24
CA PRO A 53 10.04 32.53 16.37
C PRO A 53 9.67 31.06 16.24
N ASP A 54 8.40 30.73 16.49
CA ASP A 54 7.84 29.41 16.22
C ASP A 54 8.46 28.90 14.91
N PRO A 55 9.04 27.68 14.88
CA PRO A 55 9.54 27.14 13.64
C PRO A 55 8.44 27.32 12.61
N ASP A 56 8.79 27.99 11.50
CA ASP A 56 7.89 28.26 10.39
C ASP A 56 6.99 27.05 10.17
N PRO A 57 5.68 27.24 9.93
CA PRO A 57 4.72 26.15 9.82
C PRO A 57 5.36 25.03 9.01
N ASP A 58 5.43 23.84 9.62
CA ASP A 58 5.93 22.61 8.99
C ASP A 58 5.51 22.68 7.52
N PRO A 59 6.45 22.85 6.57
CA PRO A 59 6.12 23.08 5.19
C PRO A 59 5.49 21.79 4.70
N GLU A 60 4.17 21.67 4.94
CA GLU A 60 3.31 20.53 4.68
C GLU A 60 3.89 19.82 3.50
N ALA A 61 4.57 18.69 3.76
CA ALA A 61 5.49 18.04 2.83
C ALA A 61 4.94 18.19 1.42
N LEU A 62 5.46 19.20 0.70
CA LEU A 62 4.77 19.70 -0.48
C LEU A 62 4.59 18.50 -1.39
N ILE A 63 3.33 18.11 -1.65
CA ILE A 63 3.05 17.01 -2.57
C ILE A 63 3.66 17.46 -3.89
N ALA A 64 4.84 16.92 -4.20
CA ALA A 64 5.73 17.50 -5.20
C ALA A 64 5.11 17.48 -6.58
N CYS A 65 4.29 16.46 -6.85
CA CYS A 65 3.69 16.22 -8.14
C CYS A 65 2.16 16.13 -8.03
N GLU A 66 1.47 16.80 -8.94
CA GLU A 66 0.04 16.64 -9.17
C GLU A 66 -0.19 15.55 -10.22
N GLU A 67 -1.13 14.65 -9.95
CA GLU A 67 -1.44 13.53 -10.84
C GLU A 67 -2.76 13.75 -11.57
N GLN A 68 -2.75 13.52 -12.89
CA GLN A 68 -3.94 13.45 -13.72
C GLN A 68 -4.11 12.04 -14.28
N VAL A 69 -5.22 11.39 -13.92
CA VAL A 69 -5.56 10.05 -14.41
C VAL A 69 -6.39 10.15 -15.69
N ILE A 70 -5.93 9.48 -16.73
CA ILE A 70 -6.59 9.41 -18.04
C ILE A 70 -6.87 7.94 -18.36
N ILE A 71 -8.15 7.59 -18.49
CA ILE A 71 -8.57 6.23 -18.85
C ILE A 71 -8.30 5.99 -20.34
N ILE A 72 -7.70 4.85 -20.66
CA ILE A 72 -7.35 4.42 -22.02
C ILE A 72 -8.38 3.43 -22.54
N ASP A 73 -8.86 3.65 -23.77
CA ASP A 73 -9.90 2.84 -24.41
C ASP A 73 -9.34 1.57 -25.08
N GLY A 74 -8.69 0.73 -24.27
CA GLY A 74 -8.20 -0.60 -24.68
C GLY A 74 -6.71 -0.69 -24.99
N LEU A 75 -6.25 -1.90 -25.32
CA LEU A 75 -4.83 -2.25 -25.45
C LEU A 75 -4.12 -1.54 -26.61
N ASP A 76 -4.85 -1.29 -27.70
CA ASP A 76 -4.33 -0.71 -28.94
C ASP A 76 -4.46 0.82 -29.00
N ALA A 77 -4.92 1.45 -27.91
CA ALA A 77 -5.03 2.90 -27.82
C ALA A 77 -3.73 3.50 -27.27
N GLU A 78 -3.18 4.47 -27.99
CA GLU A 78 -2.00 5.23 -27.55
C GLU A 78 -2.35 6.15 -26.38
N ASN A 79 -1.50 6.15 -25.36
CA ASN A 79 -1.54 7.15 -24.31
C ASN A 79 -0.95 8.49 -24.77
N ALA A 80 -0.95 9.52 -23.90
CA ALA A 80 -0.45 10.85 -24.26
C ALA A 80 1.05 10.87 -24.61
N SER A 81 1.81 9.85 -24.17
CA SER A 81 3.22 9.66 -24.51
C SER A 81 3.43 8.86 -25.82
N GLY A 82 2.37 8.42 -26.49
CA GLY A 82 2.44 7.64 -27.73
C GLY A 82 2.77 6.16 -27.51
N LEU A 83 2.61 5.65 -26.29
CA LEU A 83 2.84 4.24 -25.95
C LEU A 83 1.51 3.47 -25.87
N LEU A 84 1.53 2.20 -26.28
CA LEU A 84 0.38 1.31 -26.20
C LEU A 84 0.40 0.53 -24.89
N ALA A 85 -0.77 0.27 -24.30
CA ALA A 85 -0.87 -0.63 -23.15
C ALA A 85 -0.48 -2.07 -23.51
N ALA A 86 -0.69 -2.49 -24.76
CA ALA A 86 -0.22 -3.77 -25.28
C ALA A 86 1.31 -3.94 -25.15
N ASP A 87 2.08 -2.88 -25.42
CA ASP A 87 3.55 -2.94 -25.34
C ASP A 87 4.04 -3.18 -23.91
N LEU A 88 3.26 -2.79 -22.90
CA LEU A 88 3.51 -3.13 -21.49
C LEU A 88 3.07 -4.56 -21.17
N LEU A 89 1.84 -4.94 -21.54
CA LEU A 89 1.21 -6.16 -21.02
C LEU A 89 1.60 -7.43 -21.77
N ASP A 90 1.80 -7.37 -23.09
CA ASP A 90 2.12 -8.53 -23.93
C ASP A 90 3.36 -9.32 -23.46
N PRO A 91 4.49 -8.68 -23.08
CA PRO A 91 5.63 -9.43 -22.56
C PRO A 91 5.40 -9.96 -21.13
N LEU A 92 4.55 -9.29 -20.33
CA LEU A 92 4.38 -9.55 -18.90
C LEU A 92 3.28 -10.56 -18.55
N VAL A 93 2.32 -10.80 -19.45
CA VAL A 93 1.25 -11.77 -19.20
C VAL A 93 1.80 -13.19 -19.36
N GLY A 94 1.75 -13.98 -18.29
CA GLY A 94 2.30 -15.33 -18.28
C GLY A 94 2.40 -15.95 -16.89
N ASP A 95 2.97 -17.16 -16.88
CA ASP A 95 3.27 -17.91 -15.66
C ASP A 95 4.75 -17.77 -15.31
N TYR A 96 5.05 -17.58 -14.03
CA TYR A 96 6.40 -17.46 -13.49
C TYR A 96 6.58 -18.41 -12.33
N ASP A 97 7.57 -19.29 -12.44
CA ASP A 97 7.96 -20.17 -11.34
C ASP A 97 9.21 -19.62 -10.64
N GLY A 98 9.23 -19.72 -9.33
CA GLY A 98 10.32 -19.25 -8.49
C GLY A 98 10.34 -19.96 -7.14
N GLN A 99 11.14 -19.44 -6.22
CA GLN A 99 11.20 -19.95 -4.86
C GLN A 99 11.01 -18.79 -3.89
N LEU A 100 10.01 -18.90 -3.03
CA LEU A 100 9.81 -17.95 -1.95
C LEU A 100 10.66 -18.37 -0.76
N GLN A 101 11.52 -17.46 -0.33
CA GLN A 101 12.39 -17.65 0.82
C GLN A 101 11.83 -16.86 2.01
N TRP A 102 11.53 -17.56 3.08
CA TRP A 102 11.13 -16.94 4.34
C TRP A 102 12.36 -16.41 5.07
N LEU A 103 12.29 -15.17 5.50
CA LEU A 103 13.42 -14.48 6.09
C LEU A 103 13.37 -14.53 7.61
N PRO A 104 14.55 -14.65 8.27
CA PRO A 104 14.65 -14.37 9.69
C PRO A 104 14.12 -12.97 9.99
N GLN A 105 13.31 -12.86 11.03
CA GLN A 105 12.79 -11.58 11.49
C GLN A 105 13.87 -10.86 12.29
N ASP A 106 14.66 -10.05 11.58
CA ASP A 106 15.70 -9.20 12.13
C ASP A 106 15.24 -7.73 12.04
N GLY A 107 15.16 -7.03 13.17
CA GLY A 107 14.69 -5.64 13.20
C GLY A 107 14.03 -5.24 14.52
N ASP A 108 13.55 -4.00 14.57
CA ASP A 108 12.78 -3.47 15.70
C ASP A 108 11.36 -4.04 15.72
N ILE A 109 10.79 -4.33 14.54
CA ILE A 109 9.55 -5.08 14.38
C ILE A 109 9.86 -6.49 13.90
N LYS A 110 9.30 -7.49 14.56
CA LYS A 110 9.41 -8.90 14.18
C LYS A 110 8.03 -9.49 13.97
N VAL A 111 7.84 -10.19 12.84
CA VAL A 111 6.56 -10.82 12.49
C VAL A 111 6.77 -12.32 12.28
N ASP A 112 6.37 -13.10 13.27
CA ASP A 112 6.44 -14.56 13.18
C ASP A 112 5.26 -15.09 12.37
N VAL A 113 5.56 -15.93 11.38
CA VAL A 113 4.59 -16.56 10.49
C VAL A 113 4.70 -18.08 10.56
N LYS A 114 3.57 -18.79 10.47
CA LYS A 114 3.52 -20.26 10.51
C LYS A 114 2.67 -20.86 9.38
N PRO A 115 2.97 -22.12 8.98
CA PRO A 115 4.20 -22.89 9.19
C PRO A 115 5.07 -22.84 7.94
N LEU A 116 6.38 -22.59 8.05
CA LEU A 116 7.15 -22.34 6.83
C LEU A 116 8.41 -23.20 6.81
N ALA A 117 8.51 -24.07 5.80
CA ALA A 117 9.82 -24.54 5.37
C ALA A 117 10.66 -23.30 5.02
N ALA A 118 11.97 -23.30 5.25
CA ALA A 118 12.81 -22.12 5.01
C ALA A 118 12.69 -21.56 3.58
N GLN A 119 12.31 -22.41 2.64
CA GLN A 119 12.06 -22.09 1.25
C GLN A 119 10.93 -22.97 0.72
N VAL A 120 10.09 -22.41 -0.13
CA VAL A 120 8.93 -23.06 -0.75
C VAL A 120 8.86 -22.70 -2.23
N GLU A 121 8.32 -23.58 -3.06
CA GLU A 121 8.11 -23.26 -4.47
C GLU A 121 6.99 -22.22 -4.60
N LEU A 122 7.19 -21.24 -5.47
CA LEU A 122 6.27 -20.14 -5.74
C LEU A 122 5.86 -20.19 -7.22
N SER A 123 4.56 -20.10 -7.49
CA SER A 123 4.03 -19.87 -8.83
C SER A 123 3.25 -18.57 -8.85
N LEU A 124 3.66 -17.66 -9.74
CA LEU A 124 2.94 -16.44 -10.08
C LEU A 124 2.26 -16.62 -11.44
N ALA A 125 1.07 -16.06 -11.59
CA ALA A 125 0.39 -16.00 -12.89
C ALA A 125 -0.18 -14.60 -13.09
N LEU A 126 0.34 -13.86 -14.06
CA LEU A 126 -0.16 -12.53 -14.40
C LEU A 126 -1.07 -12.63 -15.62
N ALA A 127 -2.30 -12.14 -15.51
CA ALA A 127 -3.26 -12.15 -16.60
C ALA A 127 -4.03 -10.83 -16.71
N TYR A 128 -4.18 -10.32 -17.92
CA TYR A 128 -5.08 -9.22 -18.21
C TYR A 128 -6.41 -9.74 -18.77
N SER A 129 -7.52 -9.36 -18.16
CA SER A 129 -8.87 -9.85 -18.52
C SER A 129 -9.85 -8.72 -18.84
N GLY A 130 -9.34 -7.62 -19.40
CA GLY A 130 -10.13 -6.44 -19.72
C GLY A 130 -10.39 -5.53 -18.51
N GLY A 131 -9.42 -5.46 -17.59
CA GLY A 131 -9.42 -4.49 -16.50
C GLY A 131 -9.24 -3.06 -17.00
N GLU A 132 -9.34 -2.08 -16.11
CA GLU A 132 -9.15 -0.67 -16.48
C GLU A 132 -7.68 -0.40 -16.84
N LEU A 133 -7.47 0.41 -17.87
CA LEU A 133 -6.18 0.91 -18.30
C LEU A 133 -6.13 2.41 -18.06
N ARG A 134 -5.07 2.87 -17.41
CA ARG A 134 -4.90 4.26 -16.97
C ARG A 134 -3.53 4.77 -17.38
N PHE A 135 -3.47 5.95 -17.95
CA PHE A 135 -2.24 6.75 -18.01
C PHE A 135 -2.33 7.79 -16.90
N VAL A 136 -1.33 7.78 -16.02
CA VAL A 136 -1.20 8.77 -14.96
C VAL A 136 -0.12 9.74 -15.38
N GLU A 137 -0.55 10.94 -15.76
CA GLU A 137 0.35 12.06 -16.01
C GLU A 137 0.71 12.68 -14.66
N SER A 138 2.01 12.77 -14.37
CA SER A 138 2.52 13.37 -13.14
C SER A 138 3.28 14.65 -13.50
N LEU A 139 2.87 15.78 -12.94
CA LEU A 139 3.42 17.11 -13.23
C LEU A 139 3.86 17.80 -11.94
N PRO A 140 4.95 18.58 -11.94
CA PRO A 140 5.32 19.38 -10.78
C PRO A 140 4.18 20.29 -10.31
N ASN A 141 3.92 20.32 -9.00
CA ASN A 141 2.89 21.20 -8.45
C ASN A 141 3.29 22.68 -8.60
N GLU A 142 2.32 23.58 -8.77
CA GLU A 142 2.60 25.01 -9.01
C GLU A 142 3.33 25.69 -7.85
N ALA A 143 3.06 25.30 -6.60
CA ALA A 143 3.70 25.83 -5.40
C ALA A 143 5.18 25.42 -5.28
N ALA A 144 5.53 24.19 -5.66
CA ALA A 144 6.88 23.66 -5.68
C ALA A 144 7.70 24.31 -6.80
N VAL A 145 7.09 24.53 -7.97
CA VAL A 145 7.68 25.35 -9.04
C VAL A 145 7.92 26.78 -8.56
N ALA A 146 6.95 27.40 -7.88
CA ALA A 146 7.10 28.75 -7.32
C ALA A 146 8.20 28.83 -6.24
N ALA A 147 8.45 27.73 -5.52
CA ALA A 147 9.54 27.60 -4.57
C ALA A 147 10.91 27.32 -5.22
N GLY A 148 10.97 27.14 -6.54
CA GLY A 148 12.21 26.89 -7.29
C GLY A 148 12.72 25.45 -7.20
N ALA A 149 11.86 24.49 -6.84
CA ALA A 149 12.22 23.08 -6.70
C ALA A 149 12.05 22.27 -8.01
N GLU A 150 11.70 22.90 -9.13
CA GLU A 150 11.30 22.21 -10.38
C GLU A 150 12.31 21.17 -10.89
N ASP A 151 13.61 21.47 -10.79
CA ASP A 151 14.69 20.58 -11.25
C ASP A 151 14.99 19.43 -10.27
N GLU A 152 14.45 19.48 -9.05
CA GLU A 152 14.64 18.48 -8.00
C GLU A 152 13.46 17.49 -7.93
N LEU A 153 12.36 17.76 -8.64
CA LEU A 153 11.16 16.92 -8.63
C LEU A 153 11.20 15.86 -9.73
N ASP A 154 11.13 14.58 -9.33
CA ASP A 154 11.03 13.46 -10.26
C ASP A 154 9.55 13.08 -10.51
N CYS A 155 8.82 13.96 -11.20
CA CYS A 155 7.41 13.73 -11.55
C CYS A 155 7.29 12.90 -12.84
N ARG A 156 7.38 11.57 -12.69
CA ARG A 156 7.28 10.65 -13.83
C ARG A 156 5.86 10.24 -14.11
N SER A 157 5.49 10.31 -15.38
CA SER A 157 4.24 9.70 -15.85
C SER A 157 4.37 8.18 -15.85
N ARG A 158 3.26 7.48 -15.67
CA ARG A 158 3.22 6.02 -15.64
C ARG A 158 1.97 5.47 -16.31
N MET A 159 2.05 4.22 -16.71
CA MET A 159 0.91 3.43 -17.15
C MET A 159 0.49 2.50 -16.01
N GLU A 160 -0.82 2.40 -15.76
CA GLU A 160 -1.40 1.49 -14.80
C GLU A 160 -2.43 0.58 -15.48
N ALA A 161 -2.44 -0.70 -15.10
CA ALA A 161 -3.38 -1.69 -15.61
C ALA A 161 -3.94 -2.55 -14.48
N ASP A 162 -5.26 -2.68 -14.43
CA ASP A 162 -5.89 -3.67 -13.56
C ASP A 162 -5.70 -5.07 -14.15
N VAL A 163 -4.97 -5.91 -13.43
CA VAL A 163 -4.62 -7.27 -13.83
C VAL A 163 -5.00 -8.26 -12.73
N LEU A 164 -5.13 -9.52 -13.12
CA LEU A 164 -5.29 -10.64 -12.22
C LEU A 164 -3.89 -11.21 -11.91
N LEU A 165 -3.53 -11.27 -10.63
CA LEU A 165 -2.32 -11.90 -10.14
C LEU A 165 -2.69 -13.16 -9.35
N GLY A 166 -2.34 -14.32 -9.87
CA GLY A 166 -2.26 -15.55 -9.10
C GLY A 166 -0.97 -15.58 -8.29
N PHE A 167 -1.05 -15.86 -6.99
CA PHE A 167 0.10 -15.95 -6.09
C PHE A 167 -0.04 -17.20 -5.21
N ARG A 168 0.76 -18.24 -5.51
CA ARG A 168 0.59 -19.57 -4.91
C ARG A 168 1.89 -20.17 -4.42
N THR A 169 1.88 -20.74 -3.22
CA THR A 169 3.00 -21.49 -2.67
C THR A 169 2.65 -22.97 -2.51
N ASP A 170 3.64 -23.86 -2.66
CA ASP A 170 3.42 -25.31 -2.61
C ASP A 170 3.03 -25.85 -1.22
N ASP A 171 3.38 -25.13 -0.17
CA ASP A 171 2.97 -25.39 1.21
C ASP A 171 1.55 -24.95 1.54
N GLY A 172 0.88 -24.26 0.61
CA GLY A 172 -0.48 -23.74 0.77
C GLY A 172 -0.57 -22.55 1.72
N ALA A 173 0.55 -21.89 2.05
CA ALA A 173 0.53 -20.61 2.76
C ALA A 173 -0.23 -19.56 1.94
N PHE A 174 -0.06 -19.56 0.62
CA PHE A 174 -0.80 -18.72 -0.30
C PHE A 174 -1.50 -19.54 -1.39
N GLU A 175 -2.76 -19.22 -1.67
CA GLU A 175 -3.52 -19.74 -2.80
C GLU A 175 -4.32 -18.61 -3.48
N GLU A 176 -3.70 -17.43 -3.61
CA GLU A 176 -4.42 -16.20 -3.91
C GLU A 176 -4.69 -16.00 -5.41
N GLU A 177 -5.79 -15.31 -5.69
CA GLU A 177 -6.13 -14.73 -6.99
C GLU A 177 -6.59 -13.29 -6.75
N LEU A 178 -5.69 -12.34 -7.02
CA LEU A 178 -5.81 -10.94 -6.61
C LEU A 178 -6.05 -10.05 -7.82
N ILE A 179 -6.97 -9.08 -7.70
CA ILE A 179 -7.08 -7.99 -8.67
C ILE A 179 -6.14 -6.89 -8.20
N VAL A 180 -5.09 -6.63 -8.97
CA VAL A 180 -4.00 -5.72 -8.60
C VAL A 180 -3.77 -4.67 -9.68
N SER A 181 -3.20 -3.53 -9.29
CA SER A 181 -2.75 -2.50 -10.22
C SER A 181 -1.28 -2.75 -10.57
N LEU A 182 -1.02 -3.17 -11.81
CA LEU A 182 0.33 -3.21 -12.37
C LEU A 182 0.69 -1.79 -12.84
N GLN A 183 1.87 -1.30 -12.46
CA GLN A 183 2.32 0.06 -12.78
C GLN A 183 3.67 0.01 -13.49
N ALA A 184 3.86 0.81 -14.54
CA ALA A 184 5.16 0.99 -15.17
C ALA A 184 5.41 2.47 -15.47
N GLU A 185 6.48 3.01 -14.91
CA GLU A 185 6.92 4.38 -15.21
C GLU A 185 7.35 4.50 -16.67
N ILE A 186 7.23 5.71 -17.22
CA ILE A 186 7.70 6.02 -18.57
C ILE A 186 8.98 6.82 -18.45
N VAL A 187 10.08 6.24 -18.94
CA VAL A 187 11.43 6.83 -18.91
C VAL A 187 11.97 6.83 -20.33
N ASP A 188 12.45 7.98 -20.79
CA ASP A 188 13.03 8.17 -22.14
C ASP A 188 12.13 7.66 -23.28
N GLY A 189 10.80 7.74 -23.10
CA GLY A 189 9.82 7.32 -24.10
C GLY A 189 9.62 5.80 -24.19
N ALA A 190 9.99 5.04 -23.16
CA ALA A 190 9.71 3.61 -23.04
C ALA A 190 9.21 3.27 -21.64
N PHE A 191 8.57 2.11 -21.48
CA PHE A 191 8.22 1.58 -20.16
C PHE A 191 9.49 1.12 -19.42
N ALA A 192 9.60 1.53 -18.16
CA ALA A 192 10.51 0.93 -17.20
C ALA A 192 9.96 -0.44 -16.73
N ASP A 193 10.65 -1.03 -15.75
CA ASP A 193 10.18 -2.26 -15.10
C ASP A 193 8.78 -2.05 -14.49
N ALA A 194 7.96 -3.10 -14.53
CA ALA A 194 6.60 -3.04 -14.03
C ALA A 194 6.50 -3.54 -12.60
N VAL A 195 5.77 -2.81 -11.75
CA VAL A 195 5.63 -3.07 -10.32
C VAL A 195 4.16 -3.36 -9.99
N VAL A 196 3.94 -4.38 -9.18
CA VAL A 196 2.72 -4.55 -8.39
C VAL A 196 3.07 -4.25 -6.95
N ARG A 197 2.27 -3.39 -6.30
CA ARG A 197 2.27 -3.19 -4.86
C ARG A 197 0.85 -3.34 -4.37
N HIS A 198 0.59 -4.34 -3.54
CA HIS A 198 -0.76 -4.70 -3.12
C HIS A 198 -0.79 -5.00 -1.62
N GLU A 199 -1.65 -4.31 -0.89
CA GLU A 199 -1.91 -4.60 0.52
C GLU A 199 -2.78 -5.85 0.64
N LEU A 200 -2.36 -6.79 1.46
CA LEU A 200 -3.07 -8.04 1.70
C LEU A 200 -4.04 -7.89 2.86
N ASP A 201 -5.30 -8.25 2.60
CA ASP A 201 -6.28 -8.48 3.66
C ASP A 201 -6.03 -9.86 4.28
N LEU A 202 -5.35 -9.86 5.43
CA LEU A 202 -4.99 -11.07 6.16
C LEU A 202 -6.20 -11.87 6.65
N GLU A 203 -7.36 -11.25 6.80
CA GLU A 203 -8.59 -11.94 7.21
C GLU A 203 -9.31 -12.61 6.03
N ALA A 204 -8.99 -12.19 4.81
CA ALA A 204 -9.62 -12.66 3.57
C ALA A 204 -8.70 -13.52 2.69
N LEU A 205 -7.53 -13.94 3.19
CA LEU A 205 -6.63 -14.85 2.47
C LEU A 205 -7.32 -16.18 2.14
N GLN A 206 -7.07 -16.68 0.94
CA GLN A 206 -7.53 -18.01 0.50
C GLN A 206 -6.59 -19.12 0.99
N GLY A 207 -5.30 -18.81 1.13
CA GLY A 207 -4.28 -19.69 1.70
C GLY A 207 -4.35 -19.81 3.23
N ASN A 208 -3.33 -20.44 3.80
CA ASN A 208 -3.25 -20.73 5.23
C ASN A 208 -2.18 -19.90 5.97
N LEU A 209 -1.64 -18.83 5.36
CA LEU A 209 -0.73 -17.94 6.05
C LEU A 209 -1.39 -17.37 7.30
N ALA A 210 -0.72 -17.50 8.44
CA ALA A 210 -1.12 -16.87 9.67
C ALA A 210 0.06 -16.15 10.30
N ILE A 211 -0.18 -14.91 10.74
CA ILE A 211 0.71 -14.20 11.65
C ILE A 211 0.51 -14.79 13.05
N ASP A 212 1.54 -15.42 13.59
CA ASP A 212 1.54 -16.04 14.92
C ASP A 212 1.77 -14.99 16.02
N SER A 213 2.72 -14.08 15.78
CA SER A 213 3.03 -12.97 16.69
C SER A 213 3.67 -11.80 15.96
N ILE A 214 3.48 -10.62 16.54
CA ILE A 214 4.23 -9.40 16.22
C ILE A 214 4.89 -8.88 17.50
N GLU A 215 6.15 -8.47 17.39
CA GLU A 215 6.90 -7.80 18.46
C GLU A 215 7.41 -6.45 17.94
N PRO A 216 7.14 -5.31 18.62
CA PRO A 216 6.26 -5.17 19.79
C PRO A 216 4.82 -5.62 19.53
N ALA A 217 4.13 -6.06 20.58
CA ALA A 217 2.75 -6.52 20.44
C ALA A 217 1.77 -5.35 20.25
N GLU A 218 0.62 -5.62 19.64
CA GLU A 218 -0.53 -4.70 19.52
C GLU A 218 -0.19 -3.37 18.82
N PRO A 219 0.26 -3.40 17.55
CA PRO A 219 0.37 -2.17 16.78
C PRO A 219 -0.99 -1.48 16.65
N ALA A 220 -0.98 -0.14 16.63
CA ALA A 220 -2.17 0.66 16.41
C ALA A 220 -2.71 0.50 14.97
N ALA A 221 -1.80 0.32 14.02
CA ALA A 221 -2.10 -0.02 12.63
C ALA A 221 -1.00 -0.91 12.06
N MET A 222 -1.35 -1.80 11.15
CA MET A 222 -0.41 -2.68 10.47
C MET A 222 -0.96 -3.02 9.09
N ALA A 223 -0.08 -3.10 8.10
CA ALA A 223 -0.40 -3.61 6.78
C ALA A 223 0.69 -4.57 6.31
N VAL A 224 0.29 -5.64 5.64
CA VAL A 224 1.21 -6.53 4.92
C VAL A 224 1.07 -6.23 3.44
N VAL A 225 2.20 -6.02 2.76
CA VAL A 225 2.27 -5.61 1.37
C VAL A 225 3.02 -6.67 0.58
N LEU A 226 2.37 -7.14 -0.48
CA LEU A 226 2.98 -7.90 -1.55
C LEU A 226 3.55 -6.92 -2.58
N GLU A 227 4.84 -7.03 -2.86
CA GLU A 227 5.50 -6.27 -3.93
C GLU A 227 6.14 -7.22 -4.94
N ALA A 228 5.81 -7.05 -6.22
CA ALA A 228 6.38 -7.84 -7.31
C ALA A 228 6.89 -6.92 -8.41
N LEU A 229 8.14 -7.10 -8.82
CA LEU A 229 8.78 -6.41 -9.93
C LEU A 229 8.95 -7.37 -11.09
N PHE A 230 8.46 -6.98 -12.27
CA PHE A 230 8.65 -7.67 -13.52
C PHE A 230 9.62 -6.89 -14.41
N MET A 231 10.73 -7.53 -14.77
CA MET A 231 11.81 -6.94 -15.54
C MET A 231 11.91 -7.64 -16.89
N THR A 232 11.96 -6.88 -17.97
CA THR A 232 12.12 -7.40 -19.34
C THR A 232 13.55 -7.20 -19.79
N ASP A 233 14.25 -8.28 -20.13
CA ASP A 233 15.58 -8.20 -20.72
C ASP A 233 15.48 -7.60 -22.14
N PRO A 234 16.15 -6.48 -22.44
CA PRO A 234 15.96 -5.78 -23.71
C PRO A 234 16.49 -6.56 -24.92
N ASP A 235 17.47 -7.44 -24.73
CA ASP A 235 18.12 -8.18 -25.82
C ASP A 235 17.34 -9.45 -26.18
N THR A 236 16.78 -10.12 -25.16
CA THR A 236 16.12 -11.43 -25.30
C THR A 236 14.61 -11.36 -25.21
N GLN A 237 14.07 -10.25 -24.71
CA GLN A 237 12.65 -10.07 -24.37
C GLN A 237 12.17 -11.09 -23.33
N ALA A 238 13.09 -11.73 -22.60
CA ALA A 238 12.74 -12.63 -21.52
C ALA A 238 12.30 -11.81 -20.30
N VAL A 239 11.20 -12.21 -19.69
CA VAL A 239 10.69 -11.58 -18.48
C VAL A 239 11.10 -12.39 -17.25
N THR A 240 11.58 -11.69 -16.24
CA THR A 240 11.88 -12.24 -14.93
C THR A 240 11.10 -11.49 -13.87
N SER A 241 10.72 -12.18 -12.80
CA SER A 241 10.06 -11.58 -11.65
C SER A 241 10.94 -11.69 -10.42
N LYS A 242 10.98 -10.65 -9.60
CA LYS A 242 11.47 -10.69 -8.22
C LYS A 242 10.47 -10.00 -7.31
N GLY A 243 10.50 -10.27 -6.02
CA GLY A 243 9.60 -9.56 -5.13
C GLY A 243 9.82 -9.81 -3.65
N ALA A 244 8.92 -9.23 -2.88
CA ALA A 244 8.96 -9.24 -1.43
C ALA A 244 7.55 -9.31 -0.85
N LEU A 245 7.47 -9.96 0.30
CA LEU A 245 6.34 -9.87 1.20
C LEU A 245 6.86 -9.18 2.47
N GLY A 246 6.34 -8.01 2.78
CA GLY A 246 6.74 -7.23 3.93
C GLY A 246 5.60 -6.37 4.42
N GLY A 247 5.89 -5.27 5.09
CA GLY A 247 4.85 -4.39 5.58
C GLY A 247 5.37 -3.35 6.54
N TRP A 248 4.43 -2.72 7.21
CA TRP A 248 4.70 -1.72 8.23
C TRP A 248 3.76 -1.88 9.41
N ALA A 249 4.19 -1.37 10.57
CA ALA A 249 3.33 -1.22 11.73
C ALA A 249 3.60 0.10 12.43
N ASP A 250 2.53 0.73 12.89
CA ASP A 250 2.55 1.95 13.67
C ASP A 250 2.21 1.66 15.12
N TYR A 251 2.91 2.32 16.04
CA TYR A 251 2.63 2.27 17.47
C TYR A 251 2.41 3.68 17.99
N ILE A 252 1.48 3.80 18.93
CA ILE A 252 1.17 5.06 19.61
C ILE A 252 1.52 4.88 21.08
N ASP A 253 2.46 5.69 21.57
CA ASP A 253 2.81 5.74 22.99
C ASP A 253 2.33 7.07 23.60
N GLY A 254 1.65 6.99 24.75
CA GLY A 254 1.02 8.12 25.44
C GLY A 254 -0.43 8.41 25.03
N GLU A 255 -1.01 9.48 25.60
CA GLU A 255 -2.39 9.92 25.35
C GLU A 255 -2.44 11.42 25.02
N GLY A 256 -3.43 11.83 24.23
CA GLY A 256 -3.70 13.24 23.93
C GLY A 256 -2.62 13.90 23.07
N GLU A 257 -2.39 15.20 23.27
CA GLU A 257 -1.43 16.00 22.48
C GLU A 257 0.05 15.59 22.69
N GLN A 258 0.33 14.71 23.65
CA GLN A 258 1.67 14.19 23.93
C GLN A 258 1.92 12.80 23.34
N ALA A 259 0.95 12.24 22.61
CA ALA A 259 1.11 10.94 22.00
C ALA A 259 2.24 10.98 20.95
N THR A 260 3.14 10.01 21.01
CA THR A 260 4.19 9.82 20.01
C THR A 260 3.83 8.65 19.10
N VAL A 261 3.98 8.85 17.79
CA VAL A 261 3.79 7.80 16.80
C VAL A 261 5.15 7.29 16.37
N SER A 262 5.39 5.98 16.50
CA SER A 262 6.56 5.32 15.92
C SER A 262 6.14 4.43 14.77
N HIS A 263 6.84 4.58 13.65
CA HIS A 263 6.65 3.77 12.44
C HIS A 263 7.81 2.80 12.29
N GLY A 264 7.53 1.55 11.91
CA GLY A 264 8.56 0.60 11.53
C GLY A 264 8.13 -0.28 10.37
N GLU A 265 9.12 -0.69 9.58
CA GLU A 265 8.95 -1.63 8.46
C GLU A 265 9.44 -3.01 8.86
N PHE A 266 8.86 -4.04 8.24
CA PHE A 266 9.30 -5.42 8.39
C PHE A 266 9.29 -6.15 7.05
N LEU A 267 10.10 -7.20 6.96
CA LEU A 267 10.19 -8.05 5.76
C LEU A 267 10.03 -9.51 6.15
N ILE A 268 9.08 -10.19 5.51
CA ILE A 268 8.69 -11.57 5.82
C ILE A 268 9.36 -12.55 4.85
N ALA A 269 9.33 -12.25 3.55
CA ALA A 269 9.85 -13.14 2.52
C ALA A 269 10.30 -12.38 1.27
N ASN A 270 11.07 -13.05 0.41
CA ASN A 270 11.42 -12.59 -0.93
C ASN A 270 11.49 -13.74 -1.94
N TRP A 271 11.55 -13.41 -3.23
CA TRP A 271 11.80 -14.34 -4.33
C TRP A 271 12.54 -13.65 -5.49
#